data_AF-X1CXH3-F1
#
_entry.id   AF-X1CXH3-F1
#
_cell.length_a   1.000
_cell.length_b   1.000
_cell.length_c   1.000
_cell.angle_alpha   90.00
_cell.angle_beta   90.00
_cell.angle_gamma   90.00
#
_symmetry.space_group_name_H-M   'P 1'
#
loop_
_entity.id
_entity.type
_entity.pdbx_description
1 polymer ?
#
loop_
_entity_poly.entity_id
_entity_poly.type
_entity_poly.pdbx_seq_one_letter_code
_entity_poly.pdbx_strand_id
1 'polypeptide(L)'
;MDRLAVAGELAAGIAHEIKNPLASLSGSIQMLRDEVDFGPMQQRLMDITMREAERLNALVNEFLLFSRPERAVDRSVEVNEVIEDTL
;
A
#
# COMPACT_ATOMS: atom_id res chain seq x y z
N MET A 1 16.59 0.14 17.60
CA MET A 1 15.30 -0.25 16.98
C MET A 1 14.86 0.73 15.88
N ASP A 2 15.64 1.79 15.63
CA ASP A 2 15.18 2.94 14.84
C ASP A 2 15.26 2.75 13.31
N ARG A 3 16.27 2.04 12.79
CA ARG A 3 16.42 1.88 11.33
C ARG A 3 15.31 1.06 10.68
N LEU A 4 14.77 0.06 11.38
CA LEU A 4 13.68 -0.78 10.87
C LEU A 4 12.33 -0.04 10.92
N ALA A 5 12.08 0.73 11.98
CA ALA A 5 10.88 1.57 12.09
C ALA A 5 10.84 2.66 11.01
N VAL A 6 11.96 3.35 10.79
CA VAL A 6 12.10 4.37 9.72
C VAL A 6 11.95 3.74 8.34
N ALA A 7 12.49 2.55 8.10
CA ALA A 7 12.32 1.84 6.84
C ALA A 7 10.85 1.43 6.59
N GLY A 8 10.13 1.00 7.63
CA GLY A 8 8.71 0.69 7.55
C GLY A 8 7.83 1.91 7.26
N GLU A 9 8.14 3.05 7.88
CA GLU A 9 7.43 4.32 7.65
C GLU A 9 7.66 4.85 6.23
N LEU A 10 8.90 4.81 5.74
CA LEU A 10 9.22 5.15 4.35
C LEU A 10 8.53 4.21 3.35
N ALA A 11 8.53 2.90 3.62
CA ALA A 11 7.82 1.92 2.80
C ALA A 11 6.32 2.20 2.75
N ALA A 12 5.72 2.60 3.88
CA ALA A 12 4.32 3.01 3.96
C ALA A 12 4.01 4.26 3.11
N GLY A 13 4.88 5.28 3.18
CA GLY A 13 4.77 6.48 2.35
C GLY A 13 4.84 6.16 0.85
N ILE A 14 5.85 5.40 0.43
CA ILE A 14 6.03 4.99 -0.98
C ILE A 14 4.83 4.17 -1.46
N ALA A 15 4.35 3.22 -0.66
CA ALA A 15 3.21 2.41 -1.05
C ALA A 15 1.93 3.23 -1.21
N HIS A 16 1.71 4.24 -0.35
CA HIS A 16 0.61 5.18 -0.51
C HIS A 16 0.74 5.99 -1.80
N GLU A 17 1.94 6.49 -2.09
CA GLU A 17 2.21 7.24 -3.33
C GLU A 17 2.08 6.39 -4.60
N ILE A 18 2.29 5.07 -4.55
CA ILE A 18 2.07 4.16 -5.69
C ILE A 18 0.58 3.83 -5.86
N LYS A 19 -0.17 3.68 -4.76
CA LYS A 19 -1.62 3.40 -4.82
C LYS A 19 -2.38 4.51 -5.53
N ASN A 20 -1.98 5.76 -5.33
CA ASN A 20 -2.66 6.92 -5.92
C ASN A 20 -2.66 6.93 -7.46
N PRO A 21 -1.51 6.83 -8.17
CA PRO A 21 -1.48 6.75 -9.63
C PRO A 21 -2.13 5.47 -10.16
N LEU A 22 -2.06 4.34 -9.44
CA LEU A 22 -2.79 3.11 -9.82
C LEU A 22 -4.31 3.34 -9.79
N ALA A 23 -4.83 3.95 -8.72
CA ALA A 23 -6.25 4.29 -8.61
C ALA A 23 -6.68 5.26 -9.72
N SER A 24 -5.87 6.29 -10.00
CA SER A 24 -6.13 7.22 -11.10
C SER A 24 -6.11 6.54 -12.47
N LEU A 25 -5.19 5.61 -12.71
CA LEU A 25 -5.10 4.84 -13.96
C LEU A 25 -6.34 3.96 -14.15
N SER A 26 -6.71 3.20 -13.11
CA SER A 26 -7.90 2.35 -13.14
C SER A 26 -9.17 3.16 -13.36
N GLY A 27 -9.31 4.31 -12.69
CA GLY A 27 -10.42 5.23 -12.87
C GLY A 27 -10.52 5.76 -14.30
N SER A 28 -9.41 6.22 -14.88
CA SER A 28 -9.37 6.68 -16.27
C SER A 28 -9.76 5.58 -17.27
N ILE A 29 -9.31 4.34 -17.05
CA ILE A 29 -9.67 3.20 -17.92
C ILE A 29 -11.16 2.87 -17.79
N GLN A 30 -11.71 2.90 -16.58
CA GLN A 30 -13.15 2.69 -16.35
C GLN A 30 -14.00 3.77 -17.03
N MET A 31 -13.62 5.04 -16.90
CA MET A 31 -14.30 6.14 -17.60
C MET A 31 -14.27 5.95 -19.12
N LEU A 32 -13.11 5.58 -19.68
CA LEU A 32 -13.00 5.30 -21.11
C LEU A 32 -13.96 4.19 -21.53
N ARG A 33 -13.99 3.07 -20.79
CA ARG A 33 -14.89 1.93 -21.06
C ARG A 33 -16.37 2.33 -21.10
N ASP A 34 -16.76 3.31 -20.30
CA ASP A 34 -18.15 3.75 -20.18
C ASP A 34 -18.54 4.78 -21.25
N GLU A 35 -17.59 5.56 -21.77
CA GLU A 35 -17.85 6.64 -22.74
C GLU A 35 -17.79 6.21 -24.21
N VAL A 36 -17.09 5.12 -24.54
CA VAL A 36 -16.81 4.72 -25.93
C VAL A 36 -17.15 3.25 -26.17
N ASP A 37 -17.90 2.97 -27.24
CA ASP A 37 -18.10 1.60 -27.69
C ASP A 37 -16.84 1.09 -28.39
N PHE A 38 -16.09 0.26 -27.67
CA PHE A 38 -14.80 -0.24 -28.09
C PHE A 38 -14.91 -1.61 -28.75
N GLY A 39 -14.12 -1.80 -29.82
CA GLY A 39 -13.97 -3.10 -30.46
C GLY A 39 -13.34 -4.16 -29.53
N PRO A 40 -13.42 -5.46 -29.89
CA PRO A 40 -12.98 -6.56 -29.04
C PRO A 40 -11.51 -6.52 -28.61
N MET A 41 -10.64 -5.92 -29.44
CA MET A 41 -9.21 -5.79 -29.14
C MET A 41 -8.98 -4.76 -28.02
N GLN A 42 -9.60 -3.58 -28.13
CA GLN A 42 -9.49 -2.52 -27.14
C GLN A 42 -10.08 -2.95 -25.79
N GLN A 43 -11.22 -3.64 -25.80
CA GLN A 43 -11.79 -4.24 -24.58
C GLN A 43 -10.80 -5.21 -23.91
N ARG A 44 -10.19 -6.11 -24.67
CA ARG A 44 -9.19 -7.04 -24.16
C ARG A 44 -7.96 -6.33 -23.57
N LEU A 45 -7.47 -5.28 -24.23
CA LEU A 45 -6.34 -4.49 -23.73
C LEU A 45 -6.69 -3.80 -22.41
N MET A 46 -7.86 -3.16 -22.32
CA MET A 46 -8.32 -2.54 -21.08
C MET A 46 -8.47 -3.57 -19.95
N ASP A 47 -8.99 -4.76 -20.24
CA ASP A 47 -9.08 -5.84 -19.24
C ASP A 47 -7.70 -6.33 -18.78
N ILE A 48 -6.71 -6.41 -19.69
CA ILE A 48 -5.32 -6.72 -19.32
C ILE A 48 -4.78 -5.64 -18.39
N THR A 49 -4.93 -4.37 -18.77
CA THR A 49 -4.40 -3.25 -17.98
C THR A 49 -5.05 -3.17 -16.60
N MET A 50 -6.37 -3.37 -16.49
CA MET A 50 -7.07 -3.41 -15.20
C MET A 50 -6.57 -4.55 -14.30
N ARG A 51 -6.39 -5.75 -14.86
CA ARG A 51 -5.83 -6.88 -14.09
C ARG A 51 -4.42 -6.62 -13.58
N GLU A 52 -3.56 -6.00 -14.40
CA GLU A 52 -2.20 -5.66 -13.95
C GLU A 52 -2.19 -4.54 -12.90
N ALA A 53 -3.10 -3.57 -12.97
CA ALA A 53 -3.25 -2.55 -11.94
C ALA A 53 -3.68 -3.17 -10.59
N GLU A 54 -4.64 -4.11 -10.60
CA GLU A 54 -5.05 -4.86 -9.41
C GLU A 54 -3.91 -5.71 -8.85
N ARG A 55 -3.17 -6.41 -9.72
CA ARG A 55 -2.01 -7.22 -9.33
C ARG A 55 -0.90 -6.36 -8.70
N LEU A 56 -0.61 -5.18 -9.26
CA LEU A 56 0.34 -4.23 -8.67
C LEU A 56 -0.14 -3.74 -7.31
N ASN A 57 -1.43 -3.42 -7.16
CA ASN A 57 -1.98 -3.02 -5.86
C ASN A 57 -1.84 -4.14 -4.82
N ALA A 58 -2.07 -5.40 -5.21
CA ALA A 58 -1.86 -6.55 -4.32
C ALA A 58 -0.39 -6.70 -3.89
N LEU A 59 0.57 -6.57 -4.81
CA LEU A 59 2.01 -6.62 -4.50
C LEU A 59 2.43 -5.49 -3.55
N VAL A 60 1.91 -4.28 -3.75
CA VAL A 60 2.17 -3.14 -2.86
C VAL A 60 1.61 -3.41 -1.45
N ASN A 61 0.44 -4.03 -1.34
CA ASN A 61 -0.13 -4.42 -0.06
C ASN A 61 0.68 -5.52 0.64
N GLU A 62 1.17 -6.51 -0.10
CA GLU A 62 2.03 -7.57 0.43
C GLU A 62 3.37 -7.01 0.94
N PHE A 63 3.98 -6.11 0.16
CA PHE A 63 5.20 -5.40 0.56
C PHE A 63 5.00 -4.61 1.87
N LEU A 64 3.85 -3.96 2.04
CA LEU A 64 3.51 -3.26 3.28
C LEU A 64 3.34 -4.17 4.48
N LEU A 65 2.82 -5.38 4.28
CA LEU A 65 2.67 -6.35 5.34
C LEU A 65 4.03 -6.79 5.88
N PHE A 66 5.01 -6.93 4.98
CA PHE A 66 6.38 -7.30 5.34
C PHE A 66 7.17 -6.17 5.99
N SER A 67 6.91 -4.91 5.61
CA SER A 67 7.65 -3.75 6.12
C SER A 67 7.13 -3.21 7.46
N ARG A 68 5.99 -3.71 7.95
CA ARG A 68 5.45 -3.30 9.24
C ARG A 68 6.28 -3.92 10.37
N PRO A 69 6.79 -3.12 11.33
CA PRO A 69 7.37 -3.68 12.55
C PRO A 69 6.31 -4.56 13.24
N GLU A 70 6.74 -5.66 13.87
CA GLU A 70 5.87 -6.48 14.75
C GLU A 70 5.05 -5.52 15.61
N ARG A 71 3.72 -5.70 15.61
CA ARG A 71 2.79 -4.88 16.41
C ARG A 71 3.41 -4.71 17.79
N ALA A 72 3.59 -3.45 18.22
CA ALA A 72 3.98 -3.16 19.59
C ALA A 72 3.11 -3.99 20.51
N VAL A 73 3.72 -4.92 21.23
CA VAL A 73 3.00 -5.75 22.19
C VAL A 73 2.63 -4.81 23.31
N ASP A 74 1.34 -4.52 23.45
CA ASP A 74 0.84 -3.83 24.64
C ASP A 74 1.20 -4.69 25.85
N ARG A 75 2.22 -4.24 26.57
CA ARG A 75 2.69 -4.87 27.79
C ARG A 75 2.36 -3.94 28.94
N SER A 76 1.71 -4.48 29.97
CA SER A 76 1.55 -3.77 31.23
C SER A 76 2.93 -3.48 31.79
N VAL A 77 3.26 -2.20 31.97
CA VAL A 77 4.50 -1.74 32.58
C VAL A 77 4.20 -1.09 33.92
N GLU A 78 5.07 -1.32 34.90
CA GLU A 78 5.02 -0.61 36.17
C GLU A 78 5.63 0.78 35.95
N VAL A 79 4.87 1.83 36.28
CA VAL A 79 5.23 3.20 35.90
C VAL A 79 6.42 3.71 36.70
N ASN A 80 6.61 3.24 37.94
CA ASN A 80 7.75 3.64 38.77
C ASN A 80 9.06 3.04 38.23
N GLU A 81 9.06 1.78 37.75
CA GLU A 81 10.23 1.16 37.12
C GLU A 81 10.73 1.96 35.90
N VAL A 82 9.83 2.47 35.07
CA VAL A 82 10.20 3.28 33.88
C VAL A 82 10.81 4.62 34.26
N ILE A 83 10.33 5.22 35.35
CA ILE A 83 10.83 6.51 35.85
C ILE A 83 12.24 6.35 36.44
N GLU A 84 12.48 5.27 37.19
CA GLU A 84 13.79 4.98 37.77
C GLU A 84 14.86 4.69 36.72
N ASP A 85 14.52 4.02 35.61
CA ASP A 85 15.45 3.71 34.51
C ASP A 85 15.90 4.93 33.67
N THR A 86 15.28 6.10 33.86
CA THR A 86 15.57 7.32 33.08
C THR A 86 16.41 8.36 33.86
N LEU A 87 16.76 8.06 35.13
CA LEU A 87 17.59 8.89 36.01
C LEU A 87 19.00 8.32 36.16
#